data_AF-A0A838Z1V5-F1
#
_entry.id   AF-A0A838Z1V5-F1
#
_cell.length_a   1.000
_cell.length_b   1.000
_cell.length_c   1.000
_cell.angle_alpha   90.00
_cell.angle_beta   90.00
_cell.angle_gamma   90.00
#
_symmetry.space_group_name_H-M   'P 1'
#
loop_
_entity.id
_entity.type
_entity.pdbx_description
1 polymer ?
#
loop_
_entity_poly.entity_id
_entity_poly.type
_entity_poly.pdbx_seq_one_letter_code
_entity_poly.pdbx_strand_id
1 'polypeptide(L)'
;MDQTERWNIGFPLKTAVRRKIVEMVDNFEIPKTFINSEFARSEYNIRGEFLGWHIVHKSTLKRELKSDLDEKNLKLSPHGIMNDRLMVERLEQNWRLENWK
;
A
#
# COMPACT_ATOMS: atom_id res chain seq x y z
N MET A 1 14.84 -18.70 3.91
CA MET A 1 14.50 -17.69 4.94
C MET A 1 14.13 -16.44 4.18
N ASP A 2 12.85 -16.24 3.85
CA ASP A 2 12.44 -15.03 3.12
C ASP A 2 11.70 -14.10 4.07
N GLN A 3 12.43 -13.17 4.66
CA GLN A 3 11.85 -11.87 5.00
C GLN A 3 12.18 -10.89 3.88
N THR A 4 11.71 -11.23 2.68
CA THR A 4 11.54 -10.25 1.60
C THR A 4 10.43 -9.30 2.04
N GLU A 5 10.71 -8.01 1.98
CA GLU A 5 9.87 -6.94 2.51
C GLU A 5 8.40 -7.09 2.10
N ARG A 6 7.48 -6.92 3.06
CA ARG A 6 6.05 -7.10 2.84
C ARG A 6 5.38 -5.73 2.73
N TRP A 7 5.00 -5.34 1.52
CA TRP A 7 4.09 -4.22 1.32
C TRP A 7 2.68 -4.60 1.76
N ASN A 8 2.01 -3.67 2.46
CA ASN A 8 0.67 -3.90 3.01
C ASN A 8 -0.27 -2.78 2.58
N ILE A 9 -1.48 -3.14 2.18
CA ILE A 9 -2.54 -2.19 1.86
C ILE A 9 -3.75 -2.44 2.73
N GLY A 10 -4.48 -1.37 3.04
CA GLY A 10 -5.85 -1.52 3.52
C GLY A 10 -6.75 -1.99 2.36
N PHE A 11 -7.58 -2.99 2.60
CA PHE A 11 -8.56 -3.48 1.62
C PHE A 11 -9.86 -3.89 2.34
N PRO A 12 -11.05 -3.51 1.85
CA PRO A 12 -12.34 -3.85 2.47
C PRO A 12 -12.75 -5.30 2.17
N LEU A 13 -11.98 -6.26 2.71
CA LEU A 13 -12.08 -7.69 2.40
C LEU A 13 -13.49 -8.26 2.56
N LYS A 14 -14.16 -7.97 3.68
CA LYS A 14 -15.52 -8.46 3.97
C LYS A 14 -16.52 -8.07 2.87
N THR A 15 -16.43 -6.83 2.38
CA THR A 15 -17.31 -6.34 1.31
C THR A 15 -17.00 -7.02 -0.02
N ALA A 16 -15.72 -7.18 -0.34
CA ALA A 16 -15.26 -7.83 -1.57
C ALA A 16 -15.66 -9.31 -1.64
N VAL A 17 -15.52 -10.05 -0.53
CA VAL A 17 -15.96 -11.46 -0.42
C VAL A 17 -17.47 -11.56 -0.62
N ARG A 18 -18.26 -10.71 0.05
CA ARG A 18 -19.73 -10.71 -0.10
C ARG A 18 -20.18 -10.44 -1.54
N ARG A 19 -19.42 -9.62 -2.27
CA ARG A 19 -19.66 -9.29 -3.68
C ARG A 19 -19.08 -10.33 -4.66
N LYS A 20 -18.44 -11.40 -4.17
CA LYS A 20 -17.75 -12.41 -4.98
C LYS A 20 -16.66 -11.84 -5.90
N ILE A 21 -16.01 -10.77 -5.46
CA ILE A 21 -14.88 -10.16 -6.18
C ILE A 21 -13.57 -10.88 -5.84
N VAL A 22 -13.48 -11.39 -4.61
CA VAL A 22 -12.36 -12.21 -4.14
C VAL A 22 -12.90 -13.48 -3.51
N GLU A 23 -12.08 -14.53 -3.58
CA GLU A 23 -12.31 -15.79 -2.87
C GLU A 23 -11.22 -16.02 -1.82
N MET A 24 -11.59 -16.67 -0.71
CA MET A 24 -10.63 -17.08 0.30
C MET A 24 -10.09 -18.45 -0.11
N VAL A 25 -8.81 -18.52 -0.46
CA VAL A 25 -8.19 -19.74 -1.00
C VAL A 25 -7.54 -20.57 0.11
N ASP A 26 -6.79 -19.93 1.00
CA ASP A 26 -6.05 -20.60 2.08
C ASP A 26 -5.82 -19.64 3.26
N ASN A 27 -5.38 -20.19 4.39
CA ASN A 27 -4.99 -19.46 5.58
C ASN A 27 -3.48 -19.34 5.66
N PHE A 28 -2.99 -18.11 5.77
CA PHE A 28 -1.57 -17.83 6.01
C PHE A 28 -1.39 -17.27 7.41
N GLU A 29 -0.63 -17.96 8.27
CA GLU A 29 -0.27 -17.44 9.59
C GLU A 29 0.78 -16.33 9.45
N ILE A 30 0.43 -15.12 9.87
CA ILE A 30 1.35 -13.99 9.88
C ILE A 30 2.41 -14.23 10.97
N PRO A 31 3.72 -14.18 10.65
CA PRO A 31 4.77 -14.35 11.65
C PRO A 31 4.63 -13.35 12.81
N LYS A 32 4.82 -13.80 14.05
CA LYS A 32 4.74 -12.91 15.23
C LYS A 32 5.78 -11.78 15.21
N THR A 33 6.87 -11.96 14.47
CA THR A 33 7.92 -10.96 14.25
C THR A 33 7.56 -9.91 13.20
N PHE A 34 6.46 -10.09 12.47
CA PHE A 34 6.05 -9.15 11.45
C PHE A 34 5.52 -7.87 12.11
N ILE A 35 6.14 -6.74 11.76
CA ILE A 35 5.75 -5.41 12.21
C ILE A 35 5.32 -4.63 10.99
N ASN A 36 4.04 -4.23 10.96
CA ASN A 36 3.57 -3.28 9.96
C ASN A 36 4.10 -1.89 10.32
N SER A 37 4.82 -1.24 9.40
CA SER A 37 5.35 0.11 9.61
C SER A 37 4.26 1.08 10.08
N GLU A 38 4.57 1.99 10.99
CA GLU A 38 3.65 3.06 11.38
C GLU A 38 3.56 4.16 10.32
N PHE A 39 4.46 4.15 9.34
CA PHE A 39 4.54 5.12 8.26
C PHE A 39 4.08 4.52 6.93
N ALA A 40 3.55 5.39 6.08
CA ALA A 40 3.16 5.11 4.71
C ALA A 40 3.65 6.24 3.80
N ARG A 41 3.67 6.01 2.49
CA ARG A 41 3.93 7.07 1.50
C ARG A 41 2.69 7.39 0.68
N SER A 42 2.55 8.63 0.22
CA SER A 42 1.54 9.03 -0.76
C SER A 42 2.15 10.03 -1.70
N GLU A 43 1.80 9.95 -2.98
CA GLU A 43 2.11 11.03 -3.91
C GLU A 43 1.40 12.31 -3.47
N TYR A 44 2.08 13.44 -3.69
CA TYR A 44 1.53 14.76 -3.52
C TYR A 44 1.40 15.41 -4.91
N ASN A 45 0.17 15.37 -5.44
CA ASN A 45 -0.16 15.91 -6.74
C ASN A 45 -1.10 17.11 -6.58
N ILE A 46 -0.77 18.26 -7.17
CA ILE A 46 -1.66 19.42 -7.24
C ILE A 46 -2.03 19.66 -8.70
N ARG A 47 -3.32 19.66 -9.03
CA ARG A 47 -3.82 19.89 -10.41
C ARG A 47 -3.17 18.98 -11.47
N GLY A 48 -2.79 17.77 -11.08
CA GLY A 48 -2.13 16.79 -11.95
C GLY A 48 -0.61 16.92 -12.04
N GLU A 49 -0.03 17.95 -11.40
CA GLU A 49 1.42 18.10 -11.30
C GLU A 49 1.94 17.39 -10.05
N PHE A 50 2.92 16.51 -10.24
CA PHE A 50 3.63 15.83 -9.17
C PHE A 50 4.59 16.79 -8.47
N LEU A 51 4.39 17.00 -7.18
CA LEU A 51 5.17 17.92 -6.35
C LEU A 51 6.05 17.22 -5.30
N GLY A 52 5.96 15.89 -5.21
CA GLY A 52 6.74 15.09 -4.28
C GLY A 52 5.90 14.02 -3.57
N TRP A 53 6.40 13.60 -2.43
CA TRP A 53 5.86 12.50 -1.64
C TRP A 53 5.58 12.95 -0.20
N HIS A 54 4.42 12.58 0.31
CA HIS A 54 4.13 12.64 1.73
C HIS A 54 4.53 11.34 2.43
N ILE A 55 5.38 11.44 3.45
CA ILE A 55 5.56 10.39 4.44
C ILE A 55 4.54 10.62 5.55
N VAL A 56 3.59 9.70 5.66
CA VAL A 56 2.40 9.83 6.51
C VAL A 56 2.51 8.88 7.69
N HIS A 57 2.39 9.41 8.90
CA HIS A 57 2.21 8.60 10.09
C HIS A 57 0.76 8.09 10.15
N LYS A 58 0.54 6.78 10.07
CA LYS A 58 -0.80 6.18 9.87
C LYS A 58 -1.81 6.52 10.97
N SER A 59 -1.38 6.54 12.23
CA SER A 59 -2.28 6.83 13.37
C SER A 59 -2.51 8.31 13.63
N THR A 60 -1.48 9.16 13.51
CA THR A 60 -1.58 10.60 13.80
C THR A 60 -1.92 11.45 12.58
N LEU A 61 -1.84 10.86 11.38
CA LEU A 61 -2.00 11.51 10.08
C LEU A 61 -1.02 12.67 9.81
N LYS A 62 0.01 12.84 10.65
CA LYS A 62 1.09 13.80 10.42
C LYS A 62 1.82 13.46 9.12
N ARG A 63 2.16 14.49 8.34
CA ARG A 63 2.77 14.37 7.02
C ARG A 63 4.06 15.16 6.95
N GLU A 64 5.08 14.54 6.39
CA GLU A 64 6.33 15.19 5.98
C GLU A 64 6.40 15.17 4.45
N LEU A 65 6.63 16.33 3.82
CA LEU A 65 6.80 16.39 2.37
C LEU A 65 8.27 16.18 2.01
N LYS A 66 8.53 15.28 1.07
CA LYS A 66 9.85 15.03 0.49
C LYS A 66 9.77 15.18 -1.03
N SER A 67 10.77 15.77 -1.66
CA SER A 67 10.84 15.83 -3.13
C SER A 67 10.93 14.42 -3.73
N ASP A 68 11.78 13.58 -3.11
CA ASP A 68 12.11 12.24 -3.59
C ASP A 68 12.08 11.21 -2.45
N LEU A 69 11.89 9.94 -2.79
CA LEU A 69 11.95 8.84 -1.85
C LEU A 69 13.35 8.25 -1.79
N ASP A 70 13.99 8.33 -0.62
CA ASP A 70 15.15 7.49 -0.31
C ASP A 70 14.78 5.99 -0.26
N GLU A 71 15.77 5.11 -0.25
CA GLU A 71 15.60 3.65 -0.22
C GLU A 71 14.70 3.17 0.94
N LYS A 72 14.72 3.88 2.07
CA LYS A 72 13.89 3.53 3.23
C LYS A 72 12.43 3.90 2.99
N ASN A 73 12.16 5.06 2.41
CA ASN A 73 10.80 5.51 2.10
C ASN A 73 10.21 4.76 0.91
N LEU A 74 11.05 4.27 -0.01
CA LEU A 74 10.69 3.34 -1.09
C LEU A 74 10.17 1.97 -0.57
N LYS A 75 10.43 1.64 0.69
CA LYS A 75 9.90 0.42 1.32
C LYS A 75 8.59 0.65 2.06
N LEU A 76 8.17 1.90 2.26
CA LEU A 76 6.89 2.21 2.89
C LEU A 76 5.73 1.86 1.97
N SER A 77 4.67 1.29 2.53
CA SER A 77 3.47 1.01 1.76
C SER A 77 2.69 2.30 1.45
N PRO A 78 1.83 2.32 0.41
CA PRO A 78 0.98 3.45 0.10
C PRO A 78 0.03 3.76 1.25
N HIS A 79 -0.23 5.04 1.46
CA HIS A 79 -1.21 5.48 2.43
C HIS A 79 -2.63 5.29 1.88
N GLY A 80 -3.55 4.87 2.76
CA GLY A 80 -4.96 4.74 2.45
C GLY A 80 -5.43 3.30 2.25
N ILE A 81 -6.68 3.19 1.80
CA ILE A 81 -7.37 1.93 1.55
C ILE A 81 -7.60 1.82 0.05
N MET A 82 -7.20 0.70 -0.54
CA MET A 82 -7.53 0.39 -1.93
C MET A 82 -8.87 -0.35 -1.96
N ASN A 83 -9.79 0.10 -2.79
CA ASN A 83 -11.05 -0.61 -3.00
C ASN A 83 -10.88 -1.69 -4.10
N ASP A 84 -11.92 -2.51 -4.23
CA ASP A 84 -12.05 -3.53 -5.27
C ASP A 84 -11.77 -2.99 -6.67
N ARG A 85 -12.41 -1.89 -7.05
CA ARG A 85 -12.26 -1.29 -8.38
C ARG A 85 -10.81 -0.89 -8.70
N LEU A 86 -10.16 -0.15 -7.79
CA LEU A 86 -8.79 0.31 -7.98
C LEU A 86 -7.81 -0.86 -8.07
N MET A 87 -8.05 -1.93 -7.30
CA MET A 87 -7.22 -3.14 -7.37
C MET A 87 -7.34 -3.81 -8.74
N VAL A 88 -8.55 -3.95 -9.27
CA VAL A 88 -8.77 -4.51 -10.61
C VAL A 88 -8.09 -3.66 -11.68
N GLU A 89 -8.31 -2.34 -11.68
CA GLU A 89 -7.69 -1.41 -12.64
C GLU A 89 -6.15 -1.51 -12.61
N ARG A 90 -5.54 -1.59 -11.42
CA ARG A 90 -4.09 -1.78 -11.28
C ARG A 90 -3.64 -3.12 -11.86
N LEU A 91 -4.33 -4.21 -11.55
CA LEU A 91 -3.99 -5.53 -12.05
C LEU A 91 -4.07 -5.60 -13.59
N GLU A 92 -5.09 -4.97 -14.19
CA GLU A 92 -5.24 -4.83 -15.65
C GLU A 92 -4.10 -4.02 -16.27
N GLN A 93 -3.57 -3.02 -15.55
CA GLN A 93 -2.41 -2.23 -15.96
C GLN A 93 -1.06 -2.93 -15.71
N ASN A 94 -1.05 -4.26 -15.54
CA ASN A 94 0.15 -5.04 -15.25
C ASN A 94 0.89 -4.60 -13.98
N TRP A 95 0.18 -4.06 -13.00
CA TRP A 95 0.77 -3.77 -11.70
C TRP A 95 1.26 -5.07 -11.05
N ARG A 96 2.49 -5.01 -10.51
CA ARG A 96 3.18 -6.11 -9.82
C ARG A 96 3.85 -5.54 -8.58
N LEU A 97 4.08 -6.39 -7.57
CA LEU A 97 4.81 -5.99 -6.36
C LEU A 97 6.21 -5.43 -6.70
N GLU A 98 6.88 -5.99 -7.71
CA GLU A 98 8.19 -5.54 -8.19
C GLU A 98 8.17 -4.11 -8.76
N ASN A 99 7.02 -3.68 -9.30
CA ASN A 99 6.82 -2.35 -9.89
C ASN A 99 6.08 -1.42 -8.92
N TRP A 100 6.06 -1.75 -7.63
CA TRP A 100 5.42 -0.97 -6.59
C TRP A 100 6.22 0.32 -6.31
N LYS A 101 5.95 1.36 -7.09
CA LYS A 101 6.36 2.75 -6.80
C LYS A 101 5.24 3.49 -6.07
#